data_AF-A0A9N9EHR1-F1
#
_entry.id   AF-A0A9N9EHR1-F1
#
_cell.length_a   1.000
_cell.length_b   1.000
_cell.length_c   1.000
_cell.angle_alpha   90.00
_cell.angle_beta   90.00
_cell.angle_gamma   90.00
#
_symmetry.space_group_name_H-M   'P 1'
#
loop_
_entity.id
_entity.type
_entity.pdbx_description
1 polymer ?
#
loop_
_entity_poly.entity_id
_entity_poly.type
_entity_poly.pdbx_seq_one_letter_code
_entity_poly.pdbx_strand_id
1 'polypeptide(L)'
;MKLLQEKHGDIFETHLGSFRRIVLARADYVEKLMSPSTKTNYVLRSENMPELDELNISGKGILFNTDIPTWRFNRQFFSQV
;
A
#
# COMPACT_ATOMS: atom_id res chain seq x y z
N MET A 1 -14.82 -6.37 3.43
CA MET A 1 -14.65 -4.91 3.55
C MET A 1 -15.98 -4.15 3.58
N LYS A 2 -16.90 -4.37 2.62
CA LYS A 2 -18.21 -3.70 2.59
C LYS A 2 -18.99 -3.77 3.92
N LEU A 3 -19.13 -4.97 4.51
CA LEU A 3 -19.81 -5.15 5.81
C LEU A 3 -19.15 -4.38 6.97
N LEU A 4 -17.83 -4.20 6.95
CA LEU A 4 -17.11 -3.44 7.98
C LEU A 4 -17.30 -1.94 7.79
N GLN A 5 -17.29 -1.47 6.54
CA GLN A 5 -17.60 -0.08 6.21
C GLN A 5 -19.04 0.27 6.60
N GLU A 6 -20.02 -0.60 6.28
CA GLU A 6 -21.41 -0.39 6.67
C GLU A 6 -21.58 -0.28 8.20
N LYS A 7 -20.78 -1.03 8.97
CA LYS A 7 -20.85 -1.05 10.43
C LYS A 7 -20.07 0.10 11.10
N HIS A 8 -18.94 0.49 10.53
CA HIS A 8 -17.96 1.39 11.19
C HIS A 8 -17.75 2.72 10.47
N GLY A 9 -18.40 2.93 9.32
CA GLY A 9 -18.26 4.11 8.49
C GLY A 9 -17.06 4.04 7.54
N ASP A 10 -16.73 5.19 6.94
CA ASP A 10 -15.72 5.28 5.88
C ASP A 10 -14.27 5.29 6.36
N ILE A 11 -14.05 5.47 7.67
CA ILE A 11 -12.73 5.35 8.31
C ILE A 11 -12.89 4.45 9.52
N PHE A 12 -12.16 3.33 9.52
CA PHE A 12 -12.21 2.41 10.64
C PHE A 12 -10.88 1.69 10.82
N GLU A 13 -10.70 1.11 11.99
CA GLU A 13 -9.50 0.39 12.36
C GLU A 13 -9.77 -1.12 12.35
N THR A 14 -8.81 -1.89 11.85
CA THR A 14 -8.80 -3.35 11.94
C THR A 14 -7.47 -3.82 12.51
N HIS A 15 -7.53 -4.96 13.20
CA HIS A 15 -6.34 -5.65 13.69
C HIS A 15 -6.26 -7.00 12.98
N LEU A 16 -5.15 -7.25 12.29
CA LEU A 16 -4.83 -8.54 11.71
C LEU A 16 -3.56 -9.05 12.38
N GLY A 17 -3.70 -9.94 13.36
CA GLY A 17 -2.60 -10.30 14.25
C GLY A 17 -2.15 -9.08 15.07
N SER A 18 -0.85 -8.83 15.13
CA SER A 18 -0.25 -7.65 15.76
C SER A 18 -0.30 -6.39 14.87
N PHE A 19 -0.76 -6.50 13.62
CA PHE A 19 -0.81 -5.39 12.68
C PHE A 19 -2.10 -4.59 12.83
N ARG A 20 -1.96 -3.35 13.27
CA ARG A 20 -3.03 -2.35 13.26
C ARG A 20 -3.11 -1.71 11.87
N ARG A 21 -4.27 -1.75 11.22
CA ARG A 21 -4.53 -1.13 9.92
C ARG A 21 -5.65 -0.12 10.04
N ILE A 22 -5.43 1.07 9.49
CA ILE A 22 -6.48 2.07 9.29
C ILE A 22 -7.01 1.90 7.87
N VAL A 23 -8.30 1.62 7.76
CA VAL A 23 -9.00 1.44 6.49
C VAL A 23 -9.66 2.75 6.11
N LEU A 24 -9.40 3.22 4.89
CA LEU A 24 -10.01 4.40 4.29
C LEU A 24 -10.88 3.95 3.13
N ALA A 25 -12.21 4.09 3.25
CA ALA A 25 -13.18 3.62 2.27
C ALA A 25 -13.88 4.76 1.49
N ARG A 26 -13.61 6.03 1.83
CA ARG A 26 -14.09 7.19 1.08
C ARG A 26 -13.25 7.39 -0.18
N ALA A 27 -13.92 7.63 -1.32
CA ALA A 27 -13.28 7.71 -2.62
C ALA A 27 -12.15 8.75 -2.70
N ASP A 28 -12.33 9.94 -2.13
CA ASP A 28 -11.33 11.01 -2.16
C ASP A 28 -10.05 10.68 -1.39
N TYR A 29 -10.15 9.94 -0.28
CA TYR A 29 -8.98 9.42 0.43
C TYR A 29 -8.26 8.36 -0.38
N VAL A 30 -9.00 7.45 -1.02
CA VAL A 30 -8.45 6.41 -1.89
C VAL A 30 -7.72 7.03 -3.08
N GLU A 31 -8.32 8.02 -3.74
CA GLU A 31 -7.71 8.76 -4.86
C GLU A 31 -6.41 9.45 -4.44
N LYS A 32 -6.39 10.09 -3.26
CA LYS A 32 -5.18 10.73 -2.73
C LYS A 32 -4.08 9.73 -2.42
N LEU A 33 -4.43 8.59 -1.81
CA LEU A 33 -3.48 7.52 -1.45
C LEU A 33 -2.92 6.83 -2.70
N MET A 34 -3.78 6.58 -3.68
CA MET A 34 -3.48 5.86 -4.92
C MET A 34 -2.97 6.77 -6.04
N SER A 35 -2.78 8.07 -5.76
CA SER A 35 -2.26 9.03 -6.72
C SER A 35 -0.98 8.49 -7.38
N PRO A 36 -0.88 8.50 -8.73
CA PRO A 36 0.31 8.06 -9.43
C PRO A 36 1.47 9.07 -9.33
N SER A 37 1.23 10.22 -8.69
CA SER A 37 2.22 11.27 -8.49
C SER A 37 3.44 10.77 -7.73
N THR A 38 4.63 11.02 -8.27
CA THR A 38 5.90 10.77 -7.57
C THR A 38 6.13 11.73 -6.38
N LYS A 39 5.28 12.74 -6.23
CA LYS A 39 5.29 13.70 -5.11
C LYS A 39 4.31 13.34 -3.99
N THR A 40 3.63 12.20 -4.08
CA THR A 40 2.74 11.74 -3.00
C THR A 40 3.54 11.39 -1.74
N ASN A 41 2.98 11.67 -0.56
CA ASN A 41 3.54 11.23 0.72
C ASN A 41 3.37 9.71 0.94
N TYR A 42 2.54 9.08 0.11
CA TYR A 42 2.21 7.67 0.20
C TYR A 42 2.89 6.93 -0.95
N VAL A 43 4.22 6.80 -0.93
CA VAL A 43 4.96 6.14 -2.02
C VAL A 43 4.84 4.62 -1.91
N LEU A 44 5.01 4.09 -0.69
CA LEU A 44 4.97 2.66 -0.43
C LEU A 44 3.52 2.16 -0.39
N ARG A 45 3.31 0.95 -0.90
CA ARG A 45 1.99 0.29 -1.01
C ARG A 45 1.85 -0.91 -0.08
N SER A 46 2.92 -1.28 0.62
CA SER A 46 2.98 -2.43 1.51
C SER A 46 3.93 -2.14 2.66
N GLU A 47 3.72 -2.82 3.77
CA GLU A 47 4.63 -2.86 4.90
C GLU A 47 5.62 -4.02 4.74
N ASN A 48 6.72 -3.96 5.49
CA ASN A 48 7.63 -5.10 5.59
C ASN A 48 6.93 -6.19 6.39
N MET A 49 6.66 -7.32 5.74
CA MET A 49 6.07 -8.50 6.34
C MET A 49 7.09 -9.64 6.21
N PRO A 50 7.55 -10.26 7.32
CA PRO A 50 8.50 -11.38 7.28
C PRO A 50 8.08 -12.51 6.34
N GLU A 51 6.77 -12.73 6.20
CA GLU A 51 6.17 -13.71 5.31
C GLU A 51 6.53 -13.46 3.82
N LEU A 52 6.81 -12.21 3.45
CA LEU A 52 7.24 -11.84 2.09
C LEU A 52 8.72 -12.17 1.85
N ASP A 53 9.53 -12.26 2.90
CA ASP A 53 10.91 -12.72 2.82
C ASP A 53 10.95 -14.22 2.50
N GLU A 54 10.06 -15.03 3.12
CA GLU A 54 9.91 -16.46 2.84
C GLU A 54 9.53 -16.74 1.38
N LEU A 55 8.64 -15.90 0.83
CA LEU A 55 8.26 -15.95 -0.58
C LEU A 55 9.32 -15.35 -1.51
N ASN A 56 10.40 -14.79 -0.97
CA ASN A 56 11.50 -14.15 -1.69
C ASN A 56 11.02 -13.02 -2.63
N ILE A 57 9.97 -12.30 -2.22
CA ILE A 57 9.38 -11.16 -2.96
C ILE A 57 9.48 -9.83 -2.21
N SER A 58 9.85 -9.87 -0.93
CA SER A 58 10.20 -8.68 -0.15
C SER A 58 11.28 -7.86 -0.85
N GLY A 59 11.08 -6.54 -0.95
CA GLY A 59 12.02 -5.64 -1.61
C GLY A 59 12.09 -5.79 -3.14
N LYS A 60 11.27 -6.64 -3.77
CA LYS A 60 11.31 -6.89 -5.21
C LYS A 60 10.10 -6.32 -5.96
N GLY A 61 10.33 -6.01 -7.23
CA GLY A 61 9.32 -5.41 -8.10
C GLY A 61 8.87 -4.04 -7.60
N ILE A 62 7.56 -3.76 -7.71
CA ILE A 62 6.94 -2.47 -7.33
C ILE A 62 5.88 -2.61 -6.22
N LEU A 63 5.32 -3.80 -6.01
CA LEU A 63 4.20 -4.01 -5.07
C LEU A 63 4.68 -4.16 -3.64
N PHE A 64 5.60 -5.10 -3.40
CA PHE A 64 6.15 -5.43 -2.09
C PHE A 64 7.55 -4.86 -1.87
N ASN A 65 7.95 -3.89 -2.70
CA ASN A 65 9.22 -3.22 -2.56
C ASN A 65 9.07 -1.96 -1.71
N THR A 66 9.58 -2.04 -0.48
CA THR A 66 9.59 -0.96 0.49
C THR A 66 10.88 -0.12 0.46
N ASP A 67 11.89 -0.55 -0.31
CA ASP A 67 13.10 0.24 -0.55
C ASP A 67 12.83 1.30 -1.62
N ILE A 68 12.67 2.55 -1.18
CA ILE A 68 12.29 3.67 -2.06
C ILE A 68 13.26 3.84 -3.25
N PRO A 69 14.60 3.80 -3.09
CA PRO A 69 15.53 3.89 -4.21
C PRO A 69 15.31 2.82 -5.28
N THR A 70 15.27 1.54 -4.89
CA THR A 70 15.08 0.42 -5.81
C THR A 70 13.67 0.42 -6.41
N TRP A 71 12.66 0.78 -5.62
CA TRP A 71 11.29 0.93 -6.10
C TRP A 71 11.18 1.99 -7.21
N ARG A 72 11.84 3.15 -7.03
CA ARG A 72 11.84 4.23 -8.03
C ARG A 72 12.47 3.77 -9.34
N PHE A 73 13.59 3.05 -9.28
CA PHE A 73 14.23 2.46 -10.44
C PHE A 73 13.32 1.45 -11.13
N ASN A 74 12.79 0.47 -10.38
CA ASN A 74 11.90 -0.56 -10.92
C ASN A 74 10.64 0.02 -11.56
N ARG A 75 10.08 1.10 -11.00
CA ARG A 75 8.89 1.76 -11.54
C ARG A 75 9.12 2.37 -12.92
N GLN A 76 10.34 2.79 -13.26
CA GLN A 76 10.65 3.39 -14.57
C GLN A 76 10.29 2.45 -15.73
N PHE A 77 10.43 1.13 -15.54
CA PHE A 77 10.08 0.13 -16.55
C PHE A 77 8.56 0.02 -16.79
N PHE A 78 7.73 0.43 -15.84
CA PHE A 78 6.26 0.36 -15.93
C PHE A 78 5.61 1.71 -16.23
N SER A 79 6.37 2.80 -16.20
CA SER A 79 5.87 4.15 -16.47
C SER A 79 6.20 4.65 -17.88
N GLN A 80 6.75 3.79 -18.75
CA GLN A 80 6.94 4.12 -20.16
C GLN A 80 5.61 3.92 -20.91
N VAL A 81 4.90 5.04 -21.08
CA VAL A 81 3.88 5.25 -22.13
C VAL A 81 4.17 6.60 -22.75
#